data_AF-A0A0A6UUX5-F1
#
_entry.id   AF-A0A0A6UUX5-F1
#
_cell.length_a   1.000
_cell.length_b   1.000
_cell.length_c   1.000
_cell.angle_alpha   90.00
_cell.angle_beta   90.00
_cell.angle_gamma   90.00
#
_symmetry.space_group_name_H-M   'P 1'
#
loop_
_entity.id
_entity.type
_entity.pdbx_description
1 polymer ?
#
loop_
_entity_poly.entity_id
_entity_poly.type
_entity_poly.pdbx_seq_one_letter_code
_entity_poly.pdbx_strand_id
1 'polypeptide(L)' 'MGTLWGHDGTVWGAQTMVLATGDGRRQLSVAMNLVRWNRPGGAEHPIDAAPSSLYRTAMAS' A
#
# COMPACT_ATOMS: atom_id res chain seq x y z
N MET A 1 10.40 -10.90 7.92
CA MET A 1 9.00 -10.46 8.09
C MET A 1 8.18 -11.70 8.35
N GLY A 2 7.37 -11.71 9.41
CA GLY A 2 6.38 -12.77 9.61
C GLY A 2 5.25 -12.70 8.57
N THR A 3 4.41 -13.73 8.51
CA THR A 3 3.24 -13.77 7.62
C THR A 3 2.31 -12.58 7.89
N LEU A 4 1.94 -11.86 6.82
CA LEU A 4 0.92 -10.82 6.83
C LEU A 4 -0.35 -11.38 6.19
N TRP A 5 -1.49 -11.12 6.83
CA TRP A 5 -2.83 -11.47 6.34
C TRP A 5 -3.57 -10.21 5.95
N GLY A 6 -4.38 -10.25 4.88
CA GLY A 6 -5.08 -9.05 4.42
C GLY A 6 -5.75 -9.20 3.07
N HIS A 7 -6.32 -8.09 2.59
CA HIS A 7 -6.83 -7.95 1.24
C HIS A 7 -6.54 -6.55 0.70
N ASP A 8 -6.53 -6.42 -0.62
CA ASP A 8 -6.53 -5.15 -1.31
C ASP A 8 -7.75 -5.03 -2.23
N GLY A 9 -8.01 -3.83 -2.71
CA GLY A 9 -9.04 -3.55 -3.70
C GLY A 9 -8.63 -2.36 -4.55
N THR A 10 -8.88 -2.41 -5.86
CA THR A 10 -8.49 -1.31 -6.75
C THR A 10 -9.48 -1.09 -7.88
N VAL A 11 -9.62 0.19 -8.24
CA VAL A 11 -10.24 0.67 -9.46
C VAL A 11 -9.29 1.69 -10.11
N TRP A 12 -9.61 2.17 -11.31
CA TRP A 12 -8.83 3.26 -11.88
C TRP A 12 -8.94 4.51 -11.00
N GLY A 13 -7.79 5.06 -10.57
CA GLY A 13 -7.75 6.24 -9.71
C GLY A 13 -7.93 5.98 -8.22
N ALA A 14 -8.16 4.74 -7.75
CA ALA A 14 -8.23 4.45 -6.31
C ALA A 14 -7.76 3.04 -5.93
N GLN A 15 -7.21 2.94 -4.72
CA GLN A 15 -6.76 1.67 -4.12
C GLN A 15 -7.02 1.67 -2.62
N THR A 16 -7.38 0.51 -2.08
CA THR A 16 -7.42 0.23 -0.64
C THR A 16 -6.56 -0.99 -0.31
N MET A 17 -6.01 -1.03 0.90
CA MET A 17 -5.27 -2.18 1.41
C MET A 17 -5.43 -2.30 2.92
N VAL A 18 -5.73 -3.51 3.38
CA VAL A 18 -5.84 -3.85 4.80
C VAL A 18 -4.89 -5.01 5.09
N LEU A 19 -4.05 -4.88 6.12
CA LEU A 19 -3.06 -5.87 6.52
C LEU A 19 -3.04 -6.05 8.04
N ALA A 20 -2.74 -7.27 8.50
CA ALA A 20 -2.49 -7.60 9.89
C ALA A 20 -1.36 -8.65 10.01
N THR A 21 -0.55 -8.58 11.07
CA THR A 21 0.39 -9.66 11.40
C THR A 21 -0.35 -10.85 12.00
N GLY A 22 0.18 -12.07 11.83
CA GLY A 22 -0.41 -13.28 12.43
C GLY A 22 -0.49 -13.25 13.96
N ASP A 23 0.34 -12.44 14.63
CA ASP A 23 0.29 -12.20 16.08
C ASP A 23 -0.64 -11.04 16.49
N GLY A 24 -1.28 -10.37 15.53
CA GLY A 24 -2.23 -9.28 15.74
C GLY A 24 -1.66 -7.96 16.24
N ARG A 25 -0.34 -7.87 16.51
CA ARG A 25 0.27 -6.67 17.12
C ARG A 25 0.38 -5.47 16.18
N ARG A 26 0.35 -5.70 14.86
CA ARG A 26 0.39 -4.65 13.84
C ARG A 26 -0.77 -4.82 12.88
N GLN A 27 -1.47 -3.73 12.63
CA GLN A 27 -2.57 -3.65 11.67
C GLN A 27 -2.45 -2.34 10.89
N LEU A 28 -2.77 -2.37 9.60
CA LEU A 28 -2.77 -1.22 8.72
C LEU A 28 -4.03 -1.25 7.87
N SER A 29 -4.70 -0.10 7.74
CA SER A 29 -5.74 0.14 6.74
C SER A 29 -5.43 1.46 6.05
N VAL A 30 -5.31 1.43 4.72
CA VAL A 30 -4.99 2.61 3.91
C VAL A 30 -5.92 2.68 2.70
N ALA A 31 -6.27 3.90 2.32
CA ALA A 31 -6.94 4.21 1.07
C ALA A 31 -6.18 5.33 0.36
N MET A 32 -5.99 5.20 -0.95
CA MET A 32 -5.25 6.14 -1.78
C MET A 32 -6.09 6.49 -3.00
N ASN A 33 -6.12 7.78 -3.33
CA ASN A 33 -6.69 8.30 -4.57
C ASN A 33 -5.57 8.62 -5.57
N LEU A 34 -5.95 8.82 -6.84
CA LEU A 34 -5.06 9.12 -7.96
C LEU A 34 -4.03 8.02 -8.27
N VAL A 35 -4.30 6.79 -7.84
CA VAL A 35 -3.48 5.62 -8.18
C VAL A 35 -3.57 5.36 -9.69
N ARG A 36 -2.40 5.18 -10.35
CA ARG A 36 -2.26 5.05 -11.82
C ARG A 36 -2.66 6.29 -12.61
N TRP A 37 -2.74 7.45 -11.95
CA TRP A 37 -3.00 8.74 -12.61
C TRP A 37 -1.71 9.37 -13.17
N ASN A 38 -1.06 8.67 -14.10
CA ASN A 38 0.15 9.15 -14.75
C ASN A 38 -0.10 9.37 -16.25
N ARG A 39 0.59 10.36 -16.84
CA ARG A 39 0.63 10.50 -18.29
C ARG A 39 1.33 9.27 -18.88
N PRO A 40 0.82 8.68 -19.98
CA PRO A 40 1.55 7.64 -20.69
C PRO A 40 2.97 8.10 -21.02
N GLY A 41 3.99 7.34 -20.62
CA GLY A 41 5.41 7.71 -20.80
C GLY A 41 5.94 8.79 -19.85
N GLY A 42 5.17 9.19 -18.82
CA GLY A 42 5.64 10.07 -17.76
C GLY A 42 6.69 9.40 -16.85
N ALA A 43 7.54 10.21 -16.22
CA ALA A 43 8.48 9.74 -15.22
C ALA A 43 7.75 9.28 -13.93
N GLU A 44 8.39 8.37 -13.20
CA GLU A 44 7.94 7.94 -11.87
C GLU A 44 7.87 9.14 -10.92
N HIS A 45 6.75 9.27 -10.21
CA HIS A 45 6.55 10.33 -9.23
C HIS A 45 7.07 9.86 -7.86
N PRO A 46 7.61 10.74 -7.01
CA PRO A 46 8.09 10.34 -5.68
C PRO A 46 7.06 9.59 -4.81
N ILE A 47 5.76 9.77 -5.08
CA ILE A 47 4.69 9.08 -4.38
C ILE A 47 4.55 7.60 -4.79
N ASP A 48 5.10 7.17 -5.92
CA ASP A 48 4.96 5.80 -6.42
C ASP A 48 5.67 4.79 -5.50
N ALA A 49 6.82 5.17 -4.91
CA ALA A 49 7.56 4.36 -3.96
C ALA A 49 7.05 4.48 -2.51
N ALA A 50 6.36 5.57 -2.16
CA ALA A 50 5.99 5.90 -0.79
C ALA A 50 5.10 4.83 -0.09
N PRO A 51 4.09 4.21 -0.75
CA PRO A 51 3.28 3.15 -0.14
C PRO A 51 4.12 1.95 0.28
N SER A 52 5.07 1.52 -0.55
CA SER A 52 5.93 0.37 -0.23
C SER A 52 6.82 0.64 1.00
N SER A 53 7.34 1.87 1.11
CA SER A 53 8.10 2.33 2.27
C SER A 53 7.23 2.41 3.53
N LEU A 54 6.01 2.94 3.40
CA LEU A 54 5.04 2.99 4.49
C LEU A 54 4.71 1.58 5.01
N TYR A 55 4.41 0.63 4.12
CA TYR A 55 4.08 -0.74 4.50
C TYR A 55 5.24 -1.41 5.22
N ARG A 56 6.47 -1.18 4.76
CA ARG A 56 7.66 -1.70 5.43
C ARG A 56 7.79 -1.12 6.82
N THR A 57 7.69 0.19 7.00
CA THR A 57 7.79 0.83 8.31
C THR A 57 6.68 0.39 9.27
N ALA A 58 5.45 0.28 8.76
CA ALA A 58 4.29 -0.06 9.58
C ALA A 58 4.24 -1.56 9.93
N MET A 59 4.63 -2.44 9.01
CA MET A 59 4.38 -3.89 9.12
C MET A 59 5.64 -4.75 9.26
N ALA A 60 6.85 -4.21 9.03
CA ALA A 60 8.08 -4.95 9.32
C ALA A 60 8.21 -5.20 10.83
N SER A 61 8.65 -6.41 11.15
CA SER A 61 8.88 -6.90 12.50
C SER A 61 10.07 -6.23 13.13
#